data_AF-A0A7J0EAT8-F1
#
_entry.id   AF-A0A7J0EAT8-F1
#
_cell.length_a   1.000
_cell.length_b   1.000
_cell.length_c   1.000
_cell.angle_alpha   90.00
_cell.angle_beta   90.00
_cell.angle_gamma   90.00
#
_symmetry.space_group_name_H-M   'P 1'
#
loop_
_entity.id
_entity.type
_entity.pdbx_description
1 polymer ?
#
loop_
_entity_poly.entity_id
_entity_poly.type
_entity_poly.pdbx_seq_one_letter_code
_entity_poly.pdbx_strand_id
1 'polypeptide(L)'
;MVGPQRPQFVLFGSSIVQLSFSDGGWGAILADVYSRKMYKFVDALHIGSVGTSIVIVEADILVRGYYGWNSRRALQVLDEVFPKDAASHPSLVIVYFGGNDSMGPHPSGLGPHVPLLEYIENMRKIALHLKSLSKNTRVIFLSCPPVNEAKIQENRSKYLSELVRTNELCRSYSEACIELCQEMGVKVVDLFTAFQRRDDWLTACFTDGVHLSAEGSKVVVEEVLKVLKEAEWEPCLHWKSMPTEFGVNSPYDLVRLRWKNDYKSLGMDLLQRNTVGLSCNFKSVTKL
;
A
#
# COMPACT_ATOMS: atom_id res chain seq x y z
N MET A 1 7.72 18.17 13.21
CA MET A 1 7.43 18.99 12.01
C MET A 1 6.63 20.21 12.46
N VAL A 2 7.00 21.43 12.03
CA VAL A 2 6.47 22.72 12.53
C VAL A 2 5.46 23.36 11.55
N GLY A 3 5.20 22.74 10.39
CA GLY A 3 4.20 23.19 9.40
C GLY A 3 2.83 22.49 9.53
N PRO A 4 1.82 22.87 8.72
CA PRO A 4 0.54 22.17 8.67
C PRO A 4 0.78 20.67 8.43
N GLN A 5 0.13 19.82 9.22
CA GLN A 5 0.35 18.38 9.15
C GLN A 5 -0.38 17.80 7.93
N ARG A 6 0.39 17.24 7.00
CA ARG A 6 -0.14 16.41 5.92
C ARG A 6 -0.67 15.10 6.49
N PRO A 7 -1.69 14.49 5.86
CA PRO A 7 -2.07 13.11 6.15
C PRO A 7 -0.85 12.18 6.10
N GLN A 8 -0.69 11.37 7.13
CA GLN A 8 0.42 10.41 7.22
C GLN A 8 -0.06 9.00 6.87
N PHE A 9 0.62 8.38 5.92
CA PHE A 9 0.41 6.98 5.54
C PHE A 9 1.60 6.17 6.04
N VAL A 10 1.38 5.30 7.01
CA VAL A 10 2.44 4.49 7.62
C VAL A 10 2.45 3.11 7.01
N LEU A 11 3.60 2.70 6.48
CA LEU A 11 3.86 1.33 6.05
C LEU A 11 4.48 0.58 7.23
N PHE A 12 3.79 -0.40 7.80
CA PHE A 12 4.23 -1.13 8.99
C PHE A 12 4.39 -2.62 8.68
N GLY A 13 5.58 -3.18 8.92
CA GLY A 13 5.78 -4.60 8.60
C GLY A 13 7.20 -5.09 8.73
N SER A 14 7.49 -6.17 8.01
CA SER A 14 8.81 -6.80 7.99
C SER A 14 9.71 -6.30 6.84
N SER A 15 10.56 -7.17 6.30
CA SER A 15 11.54 -6.85 5.25
C SER A 15 10.95 -6.29 3.95
N ILE A 16 9.80 -6.79 3.47
CA ILE A 16 9.11 -6.23 2.28
C ILE A 16 8.70 -4.76 2.50
N VAL A 17 8.37 -4.38 3.73
CA VAL A 17 8.10 -2.98 4.10
C VAL A 17 9.40 -2.21 4.27
N GLN A 18 10.42 -2.79 4.92
CA GLN A 18 11.70 -2.11 5.12
C GLN A 18 12.36 -1.73 3.77
N LEU A 19 12.29 -2.63 2.80
CA LEU A 19 12.85 -2.45 1.45
C LEU A 19 11.91 -1.69 0.51
N SER A 20 10.77 -1.20 0.99
CA SER A 20 9.77 -0.51 0.16
C SER A 20 10.29 0.80 -0.45
N PHE A 21 11.37 1.38 0.08
CA PHE A 21 12.03 2.58 -0.44
C PHE A 21 13.35 2.30 -1.18
N SER A 22 13.69 1.03 -1.42
CA SER A 22 14.75 0.69 -2.37
C SER A 22 14.39 1.15 -3.79
N ASP A 23 15.36 1.17 -4.71
CA ASP A 23 15.12 1.57 -6.11
C ASP A 23 13.98 0.72 -6.73
N GLY A 24 12.97 1.40 -7.28
CA GLY A 24 11.74 0.77 -7.78
C GLY A 24 10.79 0.19 -6.71
N GLY A 25 11.04 0.45 -5.42
CA GLY A 25 10.26 -0.05 -4.30
C GLY A 25 8.86 0.58 -4.20
N TRP A 26 7.89 -0.20 -3.74
CA TRP A 26 6.47 0.19 -3.72
C TRP A 26 6.16 1.39 -2.80
N GLY A 27 6.92 1.58 -1.72
CA GLY A 27 6.82 2.74 -0.83
C GLY A 27 7.32 4.02 -1.51
N ALA A 28 8.42 3.93 -2.26
CA ALA A 28 8.91 5.05 -3.08
C ALA A 28 7.91 5.42 -4.19
N ILE A 29 7.32 4.42 -4.85
CA ILE A 29 6.30 4.64 -5.88
C ILE A 29 5.05 5.30 -5.26
N LEU A 30 4.59 4.85 -4.09
CA LEU A 30 3.47 5.51 -3.38
C LEU A 30 3.83 6.96 -3.03
N ALA A 31 5.05 7.22 -2.53
CA ALA A 31 5.48 8.58 -2.23
C ALA A 31 5.47 9.48 -3.47
N ASP A 32 5.90 8.96 -4.63
CA ASP A 32 5.80 9.67 -5.92
C ASP A 32 4.34 9.90 -6.35
N VAL A 33 3.42 8.97 -6.11
CA VAL A 33 1.98 9.19 -6.36
C VAL A 33 1.40 10.29 -5.46
N TYR A 34 1.76 10.33 -4.19
CA TYR A 34 1.19 11.22 -3.17
C TYR A 34 1.98 12.53 -2.94
N SER A 35 2.99 12.80 -3.77
CA SER A 35 3.73 14.08 -3.79
C SER A 35 3.56 14.86 -5.09
N ARG A 36 2.88 14.28 -6.10
CA ARG A 36 2.77 14.88 -7.44
C ARG A 36 1.71 15.97 -7.51
N LYS A 37 2.05 17.02 -8.27
CA LYS A 37 1.12 18.04 -8.76
C LYS A 37 0.39 17.52 -10.00
N MET A 38 -0.92 17.33 -9.91
CA MET A 38 -1.74 17.05 -11.08
C MET A 38 -2.37 18.34 -11.59
N TYR A 39 -2.14 18.69 -12.85
CA TYR A 39 -2.81 19.81 -13.49
C TYR A 39 -4.23 19.37 -13.90
N LYS A 40 -5.28 19.92 -13.28
CA LYS A 40 -6.65 19.81 -13.81
C LYS A 40 -6.88 20.99 -14.77
N PHE A 41 -7.08 20.67 -16.04
CA PHE A 41 -7.62 21.63 -16.99
C PHE A 41 -9.12 21.76 -16.73
N VAL A 42 -9.58 22.96 -16.39
CA VAL A 42 -11.01 23.25 -16.28
C VAL A 42 -11.46 23.68 -17.68
N ASP A 43 -12.34 22.90 -18.32
CA ASP A 43 -12.96 23.31 -19.58
C ASP A 43 -13.89 24.50 -19.30
N ALA A 44 -13.45 25.69 -19.71
CA ALA A 44 -14.26 26.89 -19.66
C ALA A 44 -15.31 26.86 -20.77
N LEU A 45 -16.50 26.31 -20.48
CA LEU A 45 -17.64 26.44 -21.40
C LEU A 45 -18.28 27.83 -21.36
N HIS A 46 -17.86 28.74 -20.48
CA HIS A 46 -18.36 30.12 -20.45
C HIS A 46 -17.21 31.14 -20.26
N ILE A 47 -16.89 31.78 -21.38
CA ILE A 47 -16.31 33.13 -21.60
C ILE A 47 -15.46 33.70 -20.45
N GLY A 48 -14.13 33.71 -20.66
CA GLY A 48 -13.29 34.82 -20.18
C GLY A 48 -12.04 34.47 -19.38
N SER A 49 -11.87 33.26 -18.84
CA SER A 49 -10.65 32.89 -18.11
C SER A 49 -10.36 31.40 -18.22
N VAL A 50 -9.26 31.06 -18.88
CA VAL A 50 -8.70 29.70 -18.86
C VAL A 50 -7.93 29.55 -17.55
N GLY A 51 -8.62 29.15 -16.48
CA GLY A 51 -7.97 28.78 -15.23
C GLY A 51 -7.45 27.35 -15.32
N THR A 52 -6.14 27.15 -15.15
CA THR A 52 -5.61 25.81 -14.84
C THR A 52 -5.70 25.65 -13.32
N SER A 53 -6.52 24.73 -12.84
CA SER A 53 -6.51 24.39 -11.42
C SER A 53 -5.46 23.31 -11.18
N ILE A 54 -4.33 23.68 -10.60
CA ILE A 54 -3.34 22.69 -10.14
C ILE A 54 -3.93 22.01 -8.90
N VAL A 55 -3.94 20.68 -8.86
CA VAL A 55 -4.26 19.92 -7.66
C VAL A 55 -2.96 19.32 -7.17
N ILE A 56 -2.44 19.86 -6.06
CA ILE A 56 -1.28 19.31 -5.37
C ILE A 56 -1.81 18.27 -4.38
N VAL A 57 -1.54 16.99 -4.60
CA VAL A 57 -1.95 15.94 -3.67
C VAL A 57 -0.78 15.67 -2.74
N GLU A 58 -1.03 15.72 -1.44
CA GLU A 58 0.03 15.74 -0.42
C GLU A 58 -0.32 14.74 0.69
N ALA A 59 0.43 13.63 0.77
CA ALA A 59 0.46 12.76 1.94
C ALA A 59 1.90 12.28 2.19
N ASP A 60 2.30 12.22 3.46
CA ASP A 60 3.63 11.75 3.82
C ASP A 60 3.63 10.22 3.97
N ILE A 61 4.49 9.53 3.22
CA ILE A 61 4.67 8.08 3.34
C ILE A 61 5.79 7.79 4.33
N LEU A 62 5.46 7.12 5.44
CA LEU A 62 6.37 6.81 6.53
C LEU A 62 6.62 5.31 6.62
N VAL A 63 7.90 4.91 6.66
CA VAL A 63 8.28 3.49 6.78
C VAL A 63 8.53 3.11 8.24
N ARG A 64 7.92 2.01 8.66
CA ARG A 64 8.14 1.27 9.90
C ARG A 64 8.29 -0.22 9.57
N GLY A 65 9.24 -0.51 8.68
CA GLY A 65 9.59 -1.86 8.26
C GLY A 65 10.79 -2.38 9.05
N TYR A 66 10.69 -3.61 9.55
CA TYR A 66 11.72 -4.21 10.41
C TYR A 66 12.09 -5.61 9.91
N TYR A 67 13.26 -5.72 9.30
CA TYR A 67 13.74 -6.94 8.65
C TYR A 67 13.76 -8.12 9.63
N GLY A 68 13.24 -9.27 9.20
CA GLY A 68 13.19 -10.49 9.99
C GLY A 68 12.14 -10.52 11.10
N TRP A 69 11.32 -9.47 11.26
CA TRP A 69 10.24 -9.48 12.25
C TRP A 69 9.06 -10.33 11.79
N ASN A 70 8.40 -10.95 12.76
CA ASN A 70 7.11 -11.64 12.64
C ASN A 70 6.04 -10.88 13.45
N SER A 71 4.80 -11.36 13.44
CA SER A 71 3.68 -10.74 14.15
C SER A 71 3.89 -10.62 15.67
N ARG A 72 4.61 -11.57 16.31
CA ARG A 72 4.94 -11.49 17.75
C ARG A 72 5.77 -10.26 18.08
N ARG A 73 6.83 -9.99 17.30
CA ARG A 73 7.69 -8.81 17.50
C ARG A 73 6.93 -7.52 17.23
N ALA A 74 6.07 -7.53 16.21
CA ALA A 74 5.22 -6.39 15.89
C ALA A 74 4.33 -5.98 17.08
N LEU A 75 3.68 -6.95 17.72
CA LEU A 75 2.82 -6.71 18.88
C LEU A 75 3.54 -6.04 20.05
N GLN A 76 4.77 -6.44 20.32
CA GLN A 76 5.53 -5.97 21.48
C GLN A 76 5.80 -4.47 21.45
N VAL A 77 5.80 -3.84 20.27
CA VAL A 77 6.13 -2.42 20.10
C VAL A 77 4.96 -1.60 19.54
N LEU A 78 3.75 -2.16 19.51
CA LEU A 78 2.60 -1.46 18.93
C LEU A 78 2.32 -0.11 19.60
N ASP A 79 2.38 -0.05 20.93
CA ASP A 79 2.18 1.18 21.68
C ASP A 79 3.34 2.17 21.50
N GLU A 80 4.56 1.69 21.23
CA GLU A 80 5.72 2.55 20.97
C GLU A 80 5.68 3.15 19.57
N VAL A 81 5.27 2.35 18.57
CA VAL A 81 5.18 2.78 17.17
C VAL A 81 3.90 3.60 16.93
N PHE A 82 2.81 3.23 17.59
CA PHE A 82 1.49 3.85 17.47
C PHE A 82 0.90 4.15 18.86
N PRO A 83 1.45 5.13 19.61
CA PRO A 83 0.91 5.51 20.90
C PRO A 83 -0.50 6.09 20.73
N LYS A 84 -1.43 5.70 21.61
CA LYS A 84 -2.84 6.16 21.58
C LYS A 84 -3.02 7.59 22.04
N ASP A 85 -2.08 8.11 22.81
CA ASP A 85 -2.01 9.48 23.33
C ASP A 85 -1.14 10.40 22.48
N ALA A 86 -0.72 9.94 21.29
CA ALA A 86 0.01 10.76 20.33
C ALA A 86 -0.79 12.02 19.97
N ALA A 87 -0.10 13.15 19.78
CA ALA A 87 -0.72 14.40 19.36
C ALA A 87 -1.43 14.31 17.99
N SER A 88 -1.05 13.33 17.16
CA SER A 88 -1.62 13.08 15.84
C SER A 88 -1.52 11.58 15.50
N HIS A 89 -2.50 11.07 14.76
CA HIS A 89 -2.54 9.68 14.30
C HIS A 89 -2.48 9.59 12.78
N PRO A 90 -1.93 8.48 12.23
CA PRO A 90 -1.89 8.27 10.79
C PRO A 90 -3.30 8.18 10.20
N SER A 91 -3.46 8.73 9.00
CA SER A 91 -4.70 8.62 8.23
C SER A 91 -4.84 7.23 7.61
N LEU A 92 -3.71 6.60 7.25
CA LEU A 92 -3.66 5.24 6.73
C LEU A 92 -2.52 4.46 7.38
N VAL A 93 -2.77 3.21 7.73
CA VAL A 93 -1.72 2.24 8.06
C VAL A 93 -1.85 1.04 7.13
N ILE A 94 -0.79 0.74 6.38
CA ILE A 94 -0.68 -0.46 5.53
C ILE A 94 0.21 -1.45 6.27
N VAL A 95 -0.37 -2.58 6.68
CA VAL A 95 0.28 -3.57 7.53
C VAL A 95 0.68 -4.81 6.73
N TYR A 96 1.92 -5.27 6.93
CA TYR A 96 2.40 -6.54 6.37
C TYR A 96 3.21 -7.36 7.38
N PHE A 97 2.60 -8.44 7.85
CA PHE A 97 3.22 -9.58 8.54
C PHE A 97 2.61 -10.88 8.00
N GLY A 98 3.21 -12.03 8.27
CA GLY A 98 2.79 -13.32 7.68
C GLY A 98 3.88 -14.02 6.88
N GLY A 99 4.76 -13.25 6.21
CA GLY A 99 5.86 -13.84 5.43
C GLY A 99 6.84 -14.63 6.29
N ASN A 100 7.25 -14.09 7.44
CA ASN A 100 8.16 -14.78 8.36
C ASN A 100 7.42 -15.75 9.28
N ASP A 101 6.20 -15.38 9.68
CA ASP A 101 5.31 -16.21 10.49
C ASP A 101 5.03 -17.57 9.83
N SER A 102 4.80 -17.57 8.50
CA SER A 102 4.52 -18.76 7.69
C SER A 102 5.71 -19.66 7.41
N MET A 103 6.92 -19.30 7.86
CA MET A 103 8.06 -20.22 7.75
C MET A 103 7.79 -21.48 8.57
N GLY A 104 8.28 -22.63 8.12
CA GLY A 104 8.07 -23.89 8.84
C GLY A 104 8.76 -23.90 10.21
N PRO A 105 8.22 -24.65 11.18
CA PRO A 105 8.77 -24.73 12.52
C PRO A 105 10.17 -25.36 12.48
N HIS A 106 11.11 -24.78 13.24
CA HIS A 106 12.42 -25.38 13.45
C HIS A 106 12.36 -26.32 14.67
N PRO A 107 13.05 -27.49 14.67
CA PRO A 107 13.01 -28.43 15.79
C PRO A 107 13.43 -27.87 17.16
N SER A 108 14.27 -26.82 17.19
CA SER A 108 14.65 -26.15 18.44
C SER A 108 13.56 -25.25 19.04
N GLY A 109 12.45 -25.02 18.32
CA GLY A 109 11.43 -24.04 18.66
C GLY A 109 11.86 -22.58 18.46
N LEU A 110 13.10 -22.33 18.02
CA LEU A 110 13.61 -21.00 17.71
C LEU A 110 13.38 -20.66 16.24
N GLY A 111 13.13 -19.39 15.96
CA GLY A 111 13.06 -18.89 14.59
C GLY A 111 11.88 -17.95 14.35
N PRO A 112 11.65 -17.60 13.08
CA PRO A 112 10.63 -16.63 12.69
C PRO A 112 9.20 -17.19 12.73
N HIS A 113 9.05 -18.53 12.71
CA HIS A 113 7.75 -19.19 12.69
C HIS A 113 6.83 -18.77 13.85
N VAL A 114 5.58 -18.46 13.52
CA VAL A 114 4.50 -18.20 14.48
C VAL A 114 3.35 -19.12 14.10
N PRO A 115 2.87 -20.04 14.97
CA PRO A 115 1.77 -20.94 14.66
C PRO A 115 0.53 -20.17 14.16
N LEU A 116 -0.18 -20.77 13.20
CA LEU A 116 -1.25 -20.08 12.46
C LEU A 116 -2.32 -19.43 13.37
N LEU A 117 -2.79 -20.14 14.39
CA LEU A 117 -3.78 -19.60 15.34
C LEU A 117 -3.24 -18.41 16.13
N GLU A 118 -1.96 -18.45 16.51
CA GLU A 118 -1.31 -17.34 17.19
C GLU A 118 -1.11 -16.16 16.24
N TYR A 119 -0.72 -16.42 14.98
CA TYR A 119 -0.62 -15.38 13.96
C TYR A 119 -1.96 -14.66 13.75
N ILE A 120 -3.07 -15.38 13.62
CA ILE A 120 -4.41 -14.79 13.49
C ILE A 120 -4.71 -13.88 14.69
N GLU A 121 -4.47 -14.37 15.91
CA GLU A 121 -4.72 -13.58 17.13
C GLU A 121 -3.80 -12.35 17.21
N ASN A 122 -2.54 -12.48 16.78
CA ASN A 122 -1.62 -11.36 16.73
C ASN A 122 -2.07 -10.29 15.74
N MET A 123 -2.46 -10.71 14.53
CA MET A 123 -2.99 -9.80 13.52
C MET A 123 -4.30 -9.14 13.96
N ARG A 124 -5.16 -9.86 14.69
CA ARG A 124 -6.40 -9.33 15.29
C ARG A 124 -6.09 -8.22 16.30
N LYS A 125 -5.15 -8.45 17.21
CA LYS A 125 -4.70 -7.44 18.18
C LYS A 125 -4.09 -6.22 17.50
N ILE A 126 -3.27 -6.40 16.46
CA ILE A 126 -2.74 -5.31 15.64
C ILE A 126 -3.89 -4.50 15.02
N ALA A 127 -4.85 -5.16 14.37
CA ALA A 127 -5.99 -4.49 13.76
C ALA A 127 -6.83 -3.71 14.78
N LEU A 128 -7.13 -4.30 15.94
CA LEU A 128 -7.89 -3.65 17.02
C LEU A 128 -7.15 -2.41 17.55
N HIS A 129 -5.84 -2.51 17.77
CA HIS A 129 -5.02 -1.39 18.21
C HIS A 129 -5.06 -0.23 17.22
N LEU A 130 -4.77 -0.51 15.95
CA LEU A 130 -4.72 0.51 14.89
C LEU A 130 -6.07 1.18 14.66
N LYS A 131 -7.17 0.41 14.70
CA LYS A 131 -8.54 0.96 14.62
C LYS A 131 -8.90 1.84 15.82
N SER A 132 -8.26 1.61 16.97
CA SER A 132 -8.50 2.40 18.19
C SER A 132 -7.75 3.74 18.22
N LEU A 133 -6.79 3.97 17.33
CA LEU A 133 -6.00 5.21 17.28
C LEU A 133 -6.88 6.43 17.01
N SER A 134 -7.73 6.36 15.99
CA SER A 134 -8.65 7.43 15.65
C SER A 134 -9.80 6.91 14.80
N LYS A 135 -10.96 7.57 14.87
CA LYS A 135 -12.12 7.29 14.00
C LYS A 135 -11.80 7.42 12.50
N ASN A 136 -10.77 8.21 12.17
CA ASN A 136 -10.35 8.48 10.80
C ASN A 136 -9.15 7.64 10.35
N THR A 137 -8.51 6.88 11.25
CA THR A 137 -7.41 5.99 10.87
C THR A 137 -7.97 4.83 10.07
N ARG A 138 -7.52 4.70 8.81
CA ARG A 138 -7.85 3.59 7.93
C ARG A 138 -6.75 2.54 7.97
N VAL A 139 -7.12 1.28 7.79
CA VAL A 139 -6.19 0.15 7.88
C VAL A 139 -6.37 -0.73 6.65
N ILE A 140 -5.25 -1.06 6.00
CA ILE A 140 -5.16 -2.06 4.93
C ILE A 140 -4.16 -3.12 5.38
N PHE A 141 -4.54 -4.39 5.31
CA PHE A 141 -3.60 -5.49 5.48
C PHE A 141 -3.14 -6.00 4.12
N LEU A 142 -1.87 -6.36 4.02
CA LEU A 142 -1.32 -7.09 2.89
C LEU A 142 -1.18 -8.56 3.32
N SER A 143 -1.80 -9.48 2.58
CA SER A 143 -1.69 -10.91 2.87
C SER A 143 -0.29 -11.45 2.57
N CYS A 144 0.02 -12.67 3.01
CA CYS A 144 1.31 -13.28 2.72
C CYS A 144 1.46 -13.50 1.19
N PRO A 145 2.48 -12.90 0.53
CA PRO A 145 2.71 -13.14 -0.89
C PRO A 145 3.17 -14.59 -1.13
N PRO A 146 3.09 -15.08 -2.39
CA PRO A 146 3.72 -16.33 -2.75
C PRO A 146 5.24 -16.13 -2.79
N VAL A 147 5.98 -17.22 -2.96
CA VAL A 147 7.44 -17.21 -3.05
C VAL A 147 7.93 -18.05 -4.22
N ASN A 148 9.13 -17.73 -4.72
CA ASN A 148 9.83 -18.60 -5.65
C ASN A 148 10.66 -19.61 -4.86
N GLU A 149 10.05 -20.77 -4.58
CA GLU A 149 10.67 -21.86 -3.79
C GLU A 149 11.98 -22.36 -4.42
N ALA A 150 12.02 -22.49 -5.75
CA ALA A 150 13.23 -22.90 -6.45
C ALA A 150 14.37 -21.90 -6.23
N LYS A 151 14.09 -20.60 -6.32
CA LYS A 151 15.09 -19.55 -6.08
C LYS A 151 15.57 -19.50 -4.63
N ILE A 152 14.67 -19.73 -3.68
CA ILE A 152 15.02 -19.85 -2.26
C ILE A 152 15.97 -21.03 -2.04
N GLN A 153 15.69 -22.16 -2.69
CA GLN A 153 16.52 -23.36 -2.60
C GLN A 153 17.91 -23.15 -3.20
N GLU A 154 18.02 -22.44 -4.33
CA GLU A 154 19.31 -22.04 -4.92
C GLU A 154 20.13 -21.15 -3.99
N ASN A 155 19.48 -20.22 -3.30
CA ASN A 155 20.13 -19.26 -2.40
C ASN A 155 20.46 -19.85 -1.02
N ARG A 156 20.19 -21.14 -0.79
CA ARG A 156 20.39 -21.79 0.50
C ARG A 156 21.86 -21.86 0.86
N SER A 157 22.22 -21.30 2.03
CA SER A 157 23.55 -21.49 2.61
C SER A 157 23.74 -22.95 3.04
N LYS A 158 24.91 -23.52 2.71
CA LYS A 158 25.32 -24.86 3.19
C LYS A 158 25.65 -24.89 4.69
N TYR A 159 25.82 -23.71 5.31
CA TYR A 159 26.26 -23.57 6.70
C TYR A 159 25.13 -23.26 7.68
N LEU A 160 23.94 -22.89 7.19
CA LEU A 160 22.78 -22.58 8.02
C LEU A 160 21.77 -23.73 7.98
N SER A 161 21.03 -23.87 9.09
CA SER A 161 19.90 -24.80 9.17
C SER A 161 18.88 -24.54 8.06
N GLU A 162 18.16 -25.58 7.65
CA GLU A 162 17.10 -25.44 6.66
C GLU A 162 16.02 -24.47 7.15
N LEU A 163 15.79 -23.41 6.39
CA LEU A 163 14.64 -22.55 6.56
C LEU A 163 13.54 -23.06 5.64
N VAL A 164 12.52 -23.67 6.22
CA VAL A 164 11.37 -24.17 5.46
C VAL A 164 10.49 -22.99 5.08
N ARG A 165 10.31 -22.75 3.78
CA ARG A 165 9.42 -21.70 3.26
C ARG A 165 8.79 -22.19 1.96
N THR A 166 7.49 -22.47 2.00
CA THR A 166 6.74 -23.06 0.88
C THR A 166 5.50 -22.23 0.57
N ASN A 167 4.99 -22.32 -0.66
CA ASN A 167 3.75 -21.66 -1.06
C ASN A 167 2.52 -22.26 -0.38
N GLU A 168 2.55 -23.54 0.01
CA GLU A 168 1.48 -24.16 0.81
C GLU A 168 1.33 -23.44 2.16
N LEU A 169 2.45 -23.24 2.87
CA LEU A 169 2.43 -22.49 4.12
C LEU A 169 2.06 -21.02 3.87
N CYS A 170 2.67 -20.35 2.89
CA CYS A 170 2.34 -18.95 2.57
C CYS A 170 0.84 -18.78 2.27
N ARG A 171 0.22 -19.72 1.54
CA ARG A 171 -1.20 -19.71 1.21
C ARG A 171 -2.06 -19.77 2.48
N SER A 172 -1.79 -20.71 3.38
CA SER A 172 -2.59 -20.85 4.62
C SER A 172 -2.61 -19.57 5.48
N TYR A 173 -1.48 -18.84 5.56
CA TYR A 173 -1.40 -17.57 6.28
C TYR A 173 -2.04 -16.42 5.50
N SER A 174 -1.99 -16.46 4.16
CA SER A 174 -2.70 -15.50 3.31
C SER A 174 -4.21 -15.61 3.49
N GLU A 175 -4.76 -16.82 3.35
CA GLU A 175 -6.19 -17.11 3.50
C GLU A 175 -6.69 -16.70 4.89
N ALA A 176 -5.97 -17.11 5.95
CA ALA A 176 -6.31 -16.73 7.32
C ALA A 176 -6.30 -15.21 7.56
N CYS A 177 -5.36 -14.47 6.94
CA CYS A 177 -5.32 -13.01 7.04
C CYS A 177 -6.52 -12.37 6.33
N ILE A 178 -6.90 -12.89 5.17
CA ILE A 178 -8.05 -12.42 4.39
C ILE A 178 -9.35 -12.65 5.16
N GLU A 179 -9.56 -13.88 5.66
CA GLU A 179 -10.73 -14.23 6.47
C GLU A 179 -10.86 -13.34 7.71
N LEU A 180 -9.76 -13.15 8.44
CA LEU A 180 -9.73 -12.25 9.59
C LEU A 180 -10.12 -10.81 9.21
N CYS A 181 -9.58 -10.29 8.11
CA CYS A 181 -9.89 -8.94 7.65
C CYS A 181 -11.38 -8.79 7.28
N GLN A 182 -11.96 -9.80 6.63
CA GLN A 182 -13.39 -9.83 6.33
C GLN A 182 -14.23 -9.82 7.60
N GLU A 183 -13.89 -10.67 8.59
CA GLU A 183 -14.56 -10.73 9.89
C GLU A 183 -14.52 -9.37 10.61
N MET A 184 -13.37 -8.68 10.56
CA MET A 184 -13.14 -7.42 11.27
C MET A 184 -13.58 -6.16 10.51
N GLY A 185 -14.05 -6.31 9.27
CA GLY A 185 -14.36 -5.19 8.36
C GLY A 185 -13.13 -4.33 8.05
N VAL A 186 -11.94 -4.94 7.97
CA VAL A 186 -10.67 -4.30 7.57
C VAL A 186 -10.43 -4.58 6.09
N LYS A 187 -9.91 -3.59 5.35
CA LYS A 187 -9.57 -3.81 3.94
C LYS A 187 -8.31 -4.67 3.84
N VAL A 188 -8.26 -5.55 2.85
CA VAL A 188 -7.13 -6.45 2.63
C VAL A 188 -6.77 -6.49 1.15
N VAL A 189 -5.47 -6.59 0.86
CA VAL A 189 -4.92 -6.90 -0.45
C VAL A 189 -4.44 -8.35 -0.43
N ASP A 190 -5.03 -9.18 -1.28
CA ASP A 190 -4.59 -10.56 -1.49
C ASP A 190 -3.36 -10.58 -2.41
N LEU A 191 -2.17 -10.43 -1.80
CA LEU A 191 -0.91 -10.48 -2.52
C LEU A 191 -0.64 -11.88 -3.08
N PHE A 192 -1.05 -12.94 -2.38
CA PHE A 192 -0.86 -14.31 -2.84
C PHE A 192 -1.41 -14.48 -4.26
N THR A 193 -2.67 -14.10 -4.47
CA THR A 193 -3.31 -14.20 -5.78
C THR A 193 -2.86 -13.10 -6.74
N ALA A 194 -2.67 -11.86 -6.27
CA ALA A 194 -2.34 -10.73 -7.14
C ALA A 194 -1.05 -10.93 -7.94
N PHE A 195 0.00 -11.47 -7.31
CA PHE A 195 1.25 -11.77 -8.02
C PHE A 195 1.06 -12.81 -9.11
N GLN A 196 0.26 -13.85 -8.85
CA GLN A 196 0.05 -14.99 -9.75
C GLN A 196 -0.84 -14.66 -10.96
N ARG A 197 -1.38 -13.43 -11.09
CA ARG A 197 -2.16 -13.03 -12.27
C ARG A 197 -1.32 -12.83 -13.53
N ARG A 198 0.00 -12.75 -13.41
CA ARG A 198 0.94 -12.72 -14.54
C ARG A 198 1.72 -14.03 -14.60
N ASP A 199 2.01 -14.51 -15.80
CA ASP A 199 2.60 -15.84 -16.02
C ASP A 199 4.05 -15.94 -15.52
N ASP A 200 4.82 -14.85 -15.62
CA ASP A 200 6.25 -14.79 -15.29
C ASP A 200 6.53 -14.34 -13.84
N TRP A 201 5.52 -14.39 -12.95
CA TRP A 201 5.59 -13.83 -11.60
C TRP A 201 6.77 -14.36 -10.77
N LEU A 202 7.12 -15.64 -10.91
CA LEU A 202 8.23 -16.28 -10.19
C LEU A 202 9.58 -15.59 -10.40
N THR A 203 9.84 -15.14 -11.63
CA THR A 203 11.12 -14.52 -12.01
C THR A 203 11.04 -13.01 -12.07
N ALA A 204 9.87 -12.46 -12.40
CA ALA A 204 9.70 -11.02 -12.54
C ALA A 204 9.51 -10.33 -11.18
N CYS A 205 8.74 -10.91 -10.25
CA CYS A 205 8.27 -10.20 -9.06
C CYS A 205 9.22 -10.25 -7.87
N PHE A 206 10.23 -11.14 -7.88
CA PHE A 206 11.14 -11.32 -6.75
C PHE A 206 12.61 -11.18 -7.15
N THR A 207 13.43 -10.70 -6.22
CA THR A 207 14.89 -10.59 -6.38
C THR A 207 15.60 -11.87 -5.94
N ASP A 208 15.28 -12.36 -4.75
CA ASP A 208 15.90 -13.54 -4.11
C ASP A 208 14.93 -14.69 -3.88
N GLY A 209 13.73 -14.58 -4.45
CA GLY A 209 12.60 -15.51 -4.28
C GLY A 209 11.66 -15.17 -3.13
N VAL A 210 11.98 -14.15 -2.31
CA VAL A 210 11.13 -13.66 -1.21
C VAL A 210 10.86 -12.16 -1.35
N HIS A 211 11.91 -11.36 -1.53
CA HIS A 211 11.81 -9.90 -1.56
C HIS A 211 11.42 -9.41 -2.94
N LEU A 212 10.67 -8.30 -2.96
CA LEU A 212 10.08 -7.79 -4.18
C LEU A 212 11.12 -7.11 -5.06
N SER A 213 11.03 -7.36 -6.37
CA SER A 213 11.66 -6.54 -7.39
C SER A 213 10.88 -5.24 -7.62
N ALA A 214 11.34 -4.41 -8.56
CA ALA A 214 10.57 -3.26 -9.05
C ALA A 214 9.23 -3.69 -9.68
N GLU A 215 9.20 -4.78 -10.45
CA GLU A 215 7.97 -5.29 -11.06
C GLU A 215 7.01 -5.87 -10.03
N GLY A 216 7.54 -6.50 -8.98
CA GLY A 216 6.74 -6.97 -7.86
C GLY A 216 6.16 -5.81 -7.05
N SER A 217 6.96 -4.76 -6.85
CA SER A 217 6.52 -3.53 -6.18
C SER A 217 5.37 -2.84 -6.91
N LYS A 218 5.38 -2.81 -8.24
CA LYS A 218 4.27 -2.26 -9.04
C LYS A 218 2.94 -2.98 -8.78
N VAL A 219 2.93 -4.30 -8.61
CA VAL A 219 1.72 -5.08 -8.28
C VAL A 219 1.15 -4.64 -6.94
N VAL A 220 2.01 -4.48 -5.92
CA VAL A 220 1.57 -4.00 -4.60
C VAL A 220 0.92 -2.63 -4.70
N VAL A 221 1.53 -1.70 -5.42
CA VAL A 221 0.97 -0.35 -5.61
C VAL A 221 -0.36 -0.38 -6.35
N GLU A 222 -0.47 -1.15 -7.43
CA GLU A 222 -1.71 -1.26 -8.21
C GLU A 222 -2.88 -1.73 -7.33
N GLU A 223 -2.68 -2.80 -6.56
CA GLU A 223 -3.71 -3.35 -5.68
C GLU A 223 -4.03 -2.41 -4.51
N VAL A 224 -3.04 -1.76 -3.90
CA VAL A 224 -3.26 -0.76 -2.84
C VAL A 224 -4.08 0.42 -3.39
N LEU A 225 -3.72 0.96 -4.55
CA LEU A 225 -4.46 2.06 -5.17
C LEU A 225 -5.88 1.66 -5.56
N LYS A 226 -6.10 0.41 -5.98
CA LYS A 226 -7.43 -0.15 -6.21
C LYS A 226 -8.27 -0.13 -4.94
N VAL A 227 -7.73 -0.63 -3.82
CA VAL A 227 -8.41 -0.58 -2.51
C VAL A 227 -8.73 0.87 -2.12
N LEU A 228 -7.78 1.80 -2.27
CA LEU A 228 -7.98 3.21 -1.92
C LEU A 228 -9.05 3.89 -2.79
N LYS A 229 -9.16 3.49 -4.06
CA LYS A 229 -10.18 3.99 -4.99
C LYS A 229 -11.58 3.47 -4.67
N GLU A 230 -11.68 2.18 -4.31
CA GLU A 230 -12.94 1.48 -4.08
C GLU A 230 -13.46 1.63 -2.64
N ALA A 231 -12.59 2.02 -1.70
CA ALA A 231 -12.98 2.22 -0.32
C ALA A 231 -13.90 3.44 -0.15
N GLU A 232 -15.11 3.20 0.35
CA GLU A 232 -16.08 4.24 0.73
C GLU A 232 -15.72 4.84 2.09
N TRP A 233 -14.53 5.45 2.17
CA TRP A 233 -14.04 6.13 3.36
C TRP A 233 -14.23 7.64 3.27
N GLU A 234 -14.62 8.25 4.39
CA GLU A 234 -14.64 9.69 4.57
C GLU A 234 -13.58 10.10 5.63
N PRO A 235 -12.59 10.95 5.31
CA PRO A 235 -12.28 11.45 3.97
C PRO A 235 -11.72 10.37 3.05
N CYS A 236 -11.91 10.56 1.74
CA CYS A 236 -11.35 9.67 0.72
C CYS A 236 -9.82 9.82 0.66
N LEU A 237 -9.10 8.70 0.72
CA LEU A 237 -7.64 8.66 0.71
C LEU A 237 -7.04 8.35 -0.67
N HIS A 238 -7.87 8.19 -1.70
CA HIS A 238 -7.38 8.07 -3.07
C HIS A 238 -6.80 9.42 -3.53
N TRP A 239 -5.60 9.40 -4.08
CA TRP A 239 -4.84 10.61 -4.40
C TRP A 239 -5.64 11.66 -5.20
N LYS A 240 -6.45 11.26 -6.19
CA LYS A 240 -7.28 12.20 -7.00
C LYS A 240 -8.32 13.00 -6.21
N SER A 241 -8.68 12.54 -5.01
CA SER A 241 -9.75 13.09 -4.18
C SER A 241 -9.21 13.85 -2.96
N MET A 242 -7.90 13.78 -2.70
CA MET A 242 -7.30 14.44 -1.53
C MET A 242 -7.20 15.95 -1.74
N PRO A 243 -7.37 16.74 -0.67
CA PRO A 243 -7.29 18.20 -0.73
C PRO A 243 -5.85 18.67 -1.01
N THR A 244 -5.75 19.87 -1.57
CA THR A 244 -4.47 20.53 -1.79
C THR A 244 -3.95 21.20 -0.53
N GLU A 245 -2.69 20.99 -0.18
CA GLU A 245 -2.08 21.59 1.02
C GLU A 245 -2.05 23.13 0.94
N PHE A 246 -1.75 23.68 -0.23
CA PHE A 246 -1.76 25.11 -0.48
C PHE A 246 -2.72 25.46 -1.61
N GLY A 247 -3.53 26.51 -1.41
CA GLY A 247 -4.45 27.05 -2.41
C GLY A 247 -3.72 27.51 -3.68
N VAL A 248 -4.43 27.44 -4.81
CA VAL A 248 -3.77 27.16 -6.10
C VAL A 248 -3.83 28.29 -7.12
N ASN A 249 -4.25 29.49 -6.70
CA ASN A 249 -4.28 30.63 -7.60
C ASN A 249 -3.06 31.51 -7.32
N SER A 250 -2.00 31.33 -8.11
CA SER A 250 -0.88 32.25 -8.16
C SER A 250 -0.78 32.91 -9.54
N PRO A 251 -0.68 34.25 -9.62
CA PRO A 251 -0.41 34.93 -10.89
C PRO A 251 1.00 34.62 -11.44
N TYR A 252 1.84 33.95 -10.65
CA TYR A 252 3.18 33.53 -11.04
C TYR A 252 3.24 32.08 -11.55
N ASP A 253 2.12 31.35 -11.54
CA ASP A 253 2.07 29.99 -12.10
C ASP A 253 2.11 30.03 -13.63
N LEU A 254 2.83 29.08 -14.23
CA LEU A 254 2.95 28.96 -15.69
C LEU A 254 1.56 28.75 -16.33
N VAL A 255 1.11 29.73 -17.10
CA VAL A 255 -0.06 29.60 -17.96
C VAL A 255 0.33 28.74 -19.16
N ARG A 256 -0.11 27.48 -19.20
CA ARG A 256 0.17 26.61 -20.35
C ARG A 256 -0.77 26.97 -21.50
N LEU A 257 -0.20 27.39 -22.64
CA LEU A 257 -0.95 27.52 -23.89
C LEU A 257 -1.49 26.13 -24.29
N ARG A 258 -2.78 26.07 -24.62
CA ARG A 258 -3.47 24.85 -25.07
C ARG A 258 -2.78 24.28 -26.31
N TRP A 259 -1.88 23.31 -26.14
CA TRP A 259 -1.28 22.58 -27.25
C TRP A 259 -2.24 21.48 -27.73
N LYS A 260 -2.76 21.63 -28.95
CA LYS A 260 -3.48 20.58 -29.67
C LYS A 260 -2.46 19.50 -30.06
N ASN A 261 -2.74 18.27 -29.65
CA ASN A 261 -2.12 17.01 -30.09
C ASN A 261 -0.65 16.82 -29.66
N ASP A 262 -0.44 16.00 -28.62
CA ASP A 262 0.46 14.83 -28.67
C ASP A 262 0.50 14.14 -27.30
N TYR A 263 -0.44 13.23 -27.08
CA TYR A 263 -0.50 12.38 -25.87
C TYR A 263 0.60 11.28 -25.84
N LYS A 264 1.51 11.22 -26.83
CA LYS A 264 2.47 10.12 -26.99
C LYS A 264 3.87 10.37 -26.41
N SER A 265 4.26 11.60 -26.06
CA SER A 265 5.69 11.92 -25.82
C SER A 265 6.16 11.91 -24.35
N LEU A 266 5.30 11.59 -23.38
CA LEU A 266 5.63 11.73 -21.94
C LEU A 266 5.62 10.44 -21.11
N GLY A 267 5.59 9.25 -21.73
CA GLY A 267 5.77 7.98 -21.00
C GLY A 267 4.70 7.70 -19.93
N MET A 268 3.49 8.24 -20.07
CA MET A 268 2.37 8.10 -19.12
C MET A 268 1.52 6.83 -19.33
N ASP A 269 2.12 5.76 -19.86
CA ASP A 269 1.38 4.61 -20.39
C ASP A 269 1.06 3.52 -19.35
N LEU A 270 1.62 3.62 -18.14
CA LEU A 270 1.56 2.55 -17.14
C LEU A 270 0.31 2.55 -16.23
N LEU A 271 -0.54 3.58 -16.28
CA LEU A 271 -1.72 3.67 -15.38
C LEU A 271 -3.07 3.88 -16.11
N GLN A 272 -3.09 3.94 -17.44
CA GLN A 272 -4.31 4.17 -18.22
C GLN A 272 -4.92 2.91 -18.87
N ARG A 273 -4.25 1.75 -18.83
CA ARG A 273 -4.71 0.57 -19.60
C ARG A 273 -5.94 -0.16 -19.05
N ASN A 274 -6.48 0.19 -17.88
CA ASN A 274 -7.64 -0.48 -17.27
C ASN A 274 -8.85 0.45 -17.01
N THR A 275 -9.23 1.27 -17.99
CA THR A 275 -10.54 1.95 -17.98
C THR A 275 -11.31 1.66 -19.26
N VAL A 276 -12.00 0.52 -19.29
CA VAL A 276 -13.17 0.33 -20.13
C VAL A 276 -14.39 0.19 -19.22
N GLY A 277 -15.25 1.21 -19.27
CA GLY A 277 -16.68 1.13 -19.00
C GLY A 277 -17.13 0.93 -17.56
N LEU A 278 -17.58 2.01 -16.91
CA LEU A 278 -18.87 2.07 -16.20
C LEU A 278 -19.11 3.51 -15.73
N SER A 279 -20.19 4.12 -16.23
CA SER A 279 -20.65 5.44 -15.85
C SER A 279 -21.38 5.39 -14.50
N CYS A 280 -20.98 6.24 -13.55
CA CYS A 280 -21.81 6.55 -12.39
C CYS A 280 -22.71 7.74 -12.73
N ASN A 281 -24.00 7.46 -12.92
CA ASN A 281 -25.05 8.47 -13.08
C ASN A 281 -25.30 9.19 -11.74
N PHE A 282 -24.92 10.45 -11.63
CA PHE A 282 -25.45 11.35 -10.61
C PHE A 282 -26.83 11.86 -11.07
N LYS A 283 -27.91 11.40 -10.44
CA LYS A 283 -29.22 12.07 -10.52
C LYS A 283 -29.24 13.23 -9.53
N SER A 284 -29.37 14.47 -10.00
CA SER A 284 -29.67 15.61 -9.14
C SER A 284 -31.11 15.53 -8.66
N VAL A 285 -31.32 15.57 -7.34
CA VAL A 285 -32.63 15.86 -6.76
C VAL A 285 -32.69 17.37 -6.54
N THR A 286 -33.42 18.07 -7.40
CA THR A 286 -33.80 19.47 -7.19
C THR A 286 -35.10 19.48 -6.39
N LYS A 287 -35.06 20.04 -5.17
CA LYS A 287 -36.27 20.43 -4.43
C LYS A 287 -36.86 21.70 -5.06
N LEU A 288 -38.17 21.70 -5.26
CA LEU A 288 -39.02 22.88 -5.13
C LEU A 288 -39.65 22.83 -3.73
#